data_AF-A0A9Q1MHV4-F1
#
_entry.id   AF-A0A9Q1MHV4-F1
#
_cell.length_a   1.000
_cell.length_b   1.000
_cell.length_c   1.000
_cell.angle_alpha   90.00
_cell.angle_beta   90.00
_cell.angle_gamma   90.00
#
_symmetry.space_group_name_H-M   'P 1'
#
loop_
_entity.id
_entity.type
_entity.pdbx_description
1 polymer ?
#
loop_
_entity_poly.entity_id
_entity_poly.type
_entity_poly.pdbx_seq_one_letter_code
_entity_poly.pdbx_strand_id
1 'polypeptide(L)'
;MGQSTTSLPPVSNPVTVHSSVEVVDSNGSASSTSLAITKTSPPSDGIQTMIDKAADEGSVIIQSPRVGYFRRSRTIKGKRAPPSCKEKQQVKEGQSDVSGEVIKILREDGDPVG
;
A
#
# COMPACT_ATOMS: atom_id res chain seq x y z
N MET A 1 -58.70 1.28 -13.64
CA MET A 1 -58.11 1.01 -14.97
C MET A 1 -56.73 1.68 -15.03
N GLY A 2 -55.80 1.28 -15.91
CA GLY A 2 -55.94 0.27 -16.97
C GLY A 2 -54.59 -0.34 -17.36
N GLN A 3 -54.41 -0.61 -18.65
CA GLN A 3 -53.20 -1.18 -19.27
C GLN A 3 -52.98 -0.49 -20.64
N SER A 4 -51.78 -0.34 -21.22
CA SER A 4 -50.41 -0.52 -20.67
C SER A 4 -49.49 0.70 -20.99
N THR A 5 -48.44 0.77 -21.84
CA THR A 5 -47.82 -0.18 -22.81
C THR A 5 -46.35 0.20 -23.12
N THR A 6 -45.51 -0.83 -23.34
CA THR A 6 -44.13 -0.94 -23.88
C THR A 6 -43.64 0.07 -24.93
N SER A 7 -42.37 0.54 -24.84
CA SER A 7 -41.31 0.32 -25.87
C SER A 7 -39.89 0.82 -25.50
N LEU A 8 -38.86 0.14 -26.02
CA LEU A 8 -37.46 0.56 -26.22
C LEU A 8 -37.07 0.24 -27.67
N PRO A 9 -36.30 1.07 -28.40
CA PRO A 9 -34.89 0.72 -28.71
C PRO A 9 -34.02 2.00 -29.02
N PRO A 10 -32.86 1.91 -29.72
CA PRO A 10 -31.68 1.07 -29.56
C PRO A 10 -30.38 1.89 -29.29
N VAL A 11 -29.23 1.23 -29.18
CA VAL A 11 -27.88 1.85 -29.08
C VAL A 11 -27.25 2.07 -30.46
N SER A 12 -26.46 3.13 -30.65
CA SER A 12 -25.49 3.21 -31.75
C SER A 12 -24.26 4.08 -31.44
N ASN A 13 -23.08 3.52 -31.70
CA ASN A 13 -21.75 4.15 -31.71
C ASN A 13 -21.12 3.86 -33.11
N PRO A 14 -19.97 4.44 -33.51
CA PRO A 14 -19.47 5.80 -33.34
C PRO A 14 -18.99 6.38 -34.72
N VAL A 15 -17.90 7.18 -34.74
CA VAL A 15 -17.08 7.62 -35.90
C VAL A 15 -17.55 8.85 -36.70
N THR A 16 -16.69 9.89 -36.73
CA THR A 16 -16.30 10.75 -37.89
C THR A 16 -15.15 11.66 -37.41
N VAL A 17 -13.89 11.26 -37.60
CA VAL A 17 -12.91 11.77 -38.62
C VAL A 17 -12.22 13.10 -38.25
N HIS A 18 -10.92 13.19 -38.56
CA HIS A 18 -9.97 14.21 -38.09
C HIS A 18 -9.86 15.44 -39.03
N SER A 19 -9.46 16.60 -38.49
CA SER A 19 -8.47 17.49 -39.15
C SER A 19 -7.80 18.49 -38.19
N SER A 20 -6.68 19.06 -38.65
CA SER A 20 -5.81 20.14 -38.11
C SER A 20 -6.57 21.33 -37.46
N VAL A 21 -6.01 22.14 -36.54
CA VAL A 21 -4.69 22.84 -36.59
C VAL A 21 -4.01 22.94 -35.21
N GLU A 22 -2.69 23.16 -35.19
CA GLU A 22 -1.85 23.38 -34.01
C GLU A 22 -2.10 24.72 -33.30
N VAL A 23 -2.06 24.71 -31.96
CA VAL A 23 -1.45 25.76 -31.13
C VAL A 23 -0.68 25.06 -30.00
N VAL A 24 0.59 25.46 -29.78
CA VAL A 24 1.39 24.96 -28.66
C VAL A 24 1.13 25.82 -27.42
N ASP A 25 0.47 25.23 -26.43
CA ASP A 25 0.48 25.70 -25.04
C ASP A 25 0.94 24.55 -24.13
N SER A 26 2.26 24.39 -24.03
CA SER A 26 2.94 23.37 -23.21
C SER A 26 2.84 23.68 -21.71
N ASN A 27 1.62 23.76 -21.18
CA ASN A 27 1.41 23.88 -19.74
C ASN A 27 1.69 22.53 -19.07
N GLY A 28 2.33 22.56 -17.90
CA GLY A 28 3.16 21.46 -17.42
C GLY A 28 2.46 20.11 -17.33
N SER A 29 2.84 19.18 -18.22
CA SER A 29 2.54 17.75 -18.07
C SER A 29 3.21 17.25 -16.79
N ALA A 30 2.50 17.33 -15.67
CA ALA A 30 2.89 16.67 -14.44
C ALA A 30 3.15 15.21 -14.76
N SER A 31 4.42 14.78 -14.60
CA SER A 31 4.80 13.40 -14.90
C SER A 31 4.06 12.48 -13.95
N SER A 32 2.94 11.95 -14.42
CA SER A 32 2.18 10.94 -13.71
C SER A 32 3.02 9.67 -13.76
N THR A 33 3.92 9.51 -12.79
CA THR A 33 4.47 8.21 -12.42
C THR A 33 3.32 7.39 -11.88
N SER A 34 2.53 6.86 -12.81
CA SER A 34 1.60 5.77 -12.60
C SER A 34 2.45 4.61 -12.14
N LEU A 35 2.57 4.48 -10.81
CA LEU A 35 3.25 3.37 -10.17
C LEU A 35 2.42 2.14 -10.49
N ALA A 36 2.75 1.50 -11.60
CA ALA A 36 2.19 0.22 -11.98
C ALA A 36 2.37 -0.70 -10.76
N ILE A 37 1.25 -1.18 -10.21
CA ILE A 37 1.26 -2.07 -9.05
C ILE A 37 1.74 -3.43 -9.57
N THR A 38 3.07 -3.55 -9.71
CA THR A 38 3.74 -4.82 -9.81
C THR A 38 3.31 -5.61 -8.59
N LYS A 39 2.63 -6.74 -8.84
CA LYS A 39 2.25 -7.70 -7.80
C LYS A 39 3.49 -7.92 -6.94
N THR A 40 3.33 -7.74 -5.64
CA THR A 40 4.44 -7.73 -4.67
C THR A 40 5.43 -8.83 -5.01
N SER A 41 6.71 -8.45 -5.19
CA SER A 41 7.80 -9.43 -5.12
C SER A 41 7.51 -10.33 -3.93
N PRO A 42 7.72 -11.67 -4.03
CA PRO A 42 7.71 -12.49 -2.84
C PRO A 42 8.65 -11.86 -1.79
N PRO A 43 8.35 -12.01 -0.49
CA PRO A 43 9.33 -11.68 0.54
C PRO A 43 10.70 -12.23 0.14
N SER A 44 11.77 -11.45 0.36
CA SER A 44 13.12 -11.96 0.11
C SER A 44 13.27 -13.27 0.88
N ASP A 45 13.87 -14.29 0.26
CA ASP A 45 13.70 -15.71 0.62
C ASP A 45 13.75 -15.99 2.14
N GLY A 46 14.71 -15.37 2.84
CA GLY A 46 14.83 -15.47 4.30
C GLY A 46 13.64 -14.92 5.10
N ILE A 47 12.92 -13.89 4.67
CA ILE A 47 11.74 -13.34 5.39
C ILE A 47 10.62 -14.38 5.50
N GLN A 48 10.38 -15.20 4.47
CA GLN A 48 9.37 -16.26 4.58
C GLN A 48 9.78 -17.28 5.65
N THR A 49 11.04 -17.75 5.62
CA THR A 49 11.54 -18.67 6.66
C THR A 49 11.48 -18.08 8.08
N MET A 50 11.53 -16.75 8.23
CA MET A 50 11.35 -16.08 9.53
C MET A 50 9.88 -16.02 9.97
N ILE A 51 8.93 -15.92 9.02
CA ILE A 51 7.49 -15.99 9.27
C ILE A 51 7.11 -17.41 9.70
N ASP A 52 7.60 -18.41 8.97
CA ASP A 52 7.31 -19.82 9.23
C ASP A 52 7.87 -20.23 10.62
N LYS A 53 9.15 -19.92 10.88
CA LYS A 53 9.78 -20.11 12.20
C LYS A 53 9.04 -19.39 13.33
N ALA A 54 8.49 -18.19 13.08
CA ALA A 54 7.72 -17.47 14.09
C ALA A 54 6.39 -18.17 14.42
N ALA A 55 5.75 -18.83 13.44
CA ALA A 55 4.60 -19.68 13.69
C ALA A 55 4.97 -20.93 14.50
N ASP A 56 6.07 -21.61 14.16
CA ASP A 56 6.58 -22.78 14.91
C ASP A 56 6.92 -22.44 16.38
N GLU A 57 7.48 -21.25 16.63
CA GLU A 57 7.81 -20.75 17.96
C GLU A 57 6.63 -20.06 18.68
N GLY A 58 5.42 -20.07 18.10
CA GLY A 58 4.22 -19.46 18.69
C GLY A 58 4.27 -17.92 18.83
N SER A 59 5.14 -17.25 18.07
CA SER A 59 5.31 -15.79 18.07
C SER A 59 4.26 -15.09 17.22
N VAL A 60 3.63 -14.04 17.77
CA VAL A 60 2.61 -13.25 17.06
C VAL A 60 3.24 -12.31 16.04
N ILE A 61 2.87 -12.44 14.77
CA ILE A 61 3.32 -11.57 13.68
C ILE A 61 2.34 -10.40 13.52
N ILE A 62 2.79 -9.18 13.80
CA ILE A 62 2.00 -7.97 13.61
C ILE A 62 2.09 -7.53 12.14
N GLN A 63 1.02 -7.77 11.38
CA GLN A 63 0.92 -7.32 9.98
C GLN A 63 0.72 -5.79 9.89
N SER A 64 1.23 -5.16 8.83
CA SER A 64 0.99 -3.73 8.56
C SER A 64 -0.49 -3.50 8.19
N PRO A 65 -1.25 -2.65 8.91
CA PRO A 65 -2.69 -2.51 8.73
C PRO A 65 -3.09 -1.61 7.53
N ARG A 66 -2.11 -1.04 6.81
CA ARG A 66 -2.33 -0.16 5.64
C ARG A 66 -1.15 -0.29 4.66
N VAL A 67 -1.44 -0.06 3.39
CA VAL A 67 -0.43 0.06 2.33
C VAL A 67 0.41 1.33 2.52
N GLY A 68 1.72 1.24 2.31
CA GLY A 68 2.65 2.37 2.41
C GLY A 68 4.11 1.94 2.54
N TYR A 69 4.87 2.66 3.37
CA TYR A 69 6.28 2.37 3.65
C TYR A 69 6.50 2.15 5.15
N PHE A 70 7.25 1.10 5.50
CA PHE A 70 7.57 0.77 6.90
C PHE A 70 8.52 1.81 7.51
N ARG A 71 8.19 2.31 8.70
CA ARG A 71 9.04 3.28 9.43
C ARG A 71 9.08 2.97 10.92
N ARG A 72 10.26 2.60 11.41
CA ARG A 72 10.54 2.32 12.83
C ARG A 72 10.64 3.59 13.68
N SER A 73 10.94 4.73 13.05
CA SER A 73 11.03 6.06 13.69
C SER A 73 9.98 7.04 13.16
N ARG A 74 9.32 7.76 14.08
CA ARG A 74 8.53 8.96 13.72
C ARG A 74 9.45 10.11 13.28
N THR A 75 8.94 11.02 12.47
CA THR A 75 9.60 12.30 12.15
C THR A 75 8.92 13.43 12.94
N ILE A 76 9.69 14.24 13.65
CA ILE A 76 9.19 15.39 14.42
C ILE A 76 9.94 16.64 13.93
N LYS A 77 9.21 17.66 13.46
CA LYS A 77 9.76 18.92 12.90
C LYS A 77 10.93 18.68 11.92
N GLY A 78 10.73 17.74 10.98
CA GLY A 78 11.72 17.37 9.96
C GLY A 78 12.93 16.56 10.45
N LYS A 79 13.05 16.26 11.75
CA LYS A 79 14.13 15.41 12.31
C LYS A 79 13.60 14.02 12.64
N ARG A 80 14.43 12.99 12.42
CA ARG A 80 14.13 11.60 12.77
C ARG A 80 14.21 11.43 14.29
N ALA A 81 13.10 11.02 14.92
CA ALA A 81 13.07 10.66 16.33
C ALA A 81 13.76 9.30 16.57
N PRO A 82 14.10 8.94 17.83
CA PRO A 82 14.56 7.60 18.17
C PRO A 82 13.64 6.49 17.61
N PRO A 83 14.17 5.27 17.37
CA PRO A 83 13.34 4.13 16.97
C PRO A 83 12.33 3.81 18.07
N SER A 84 11.09 3.52 17.69
CA SER A 84 9.97 3.32 18.60
C SER A 84 10.08 2.00 19.39
N CYS A 85 10.73 1.01 18.78
CA CYS A 85 11.13 -0.25 19.39
C CYS A 85 12.46 -0.75 18.78
N LYS A 86 13.08 -1.72 19.46
CA LYS A 86 14.26 -2.48 19.00
C LYS A 86 13.98 -3.98 19.20
N GLU A 87 14.80 -4.84 18.58
CA GLU A 87 14.83 -6.26 18.92
C GLU A 87 15.13 -6.46 20.43
N LYS A 88 14.52 -7.47 21.04
CA LYS A 88 14.63 -7.82 22.47
C LYS A 88 14.15 -6.73 23.44
N GLN A 89 13.40 -5.75 22.92
CA GLN A 89 12.72 -4.77 23.74
C GLN A 89 11.34 -5.31 24.15
N GLN A 90 11.03 -5.20 25.44
CA GLN A 90 9.71 -5.50 25.96
C GLN A 90 8.78 -4.29 25.77
N VAL A 91 7.60 -4.53 25.17
CA VAL A 91 6.61 -3.52 24.78
C VAL A 91 5.31 -3.79 25.53
N LYS A 92 4.63 -2.71 25.94
CA LYS A 92 3.35 -2.77 26.67
C LYS A 92 2.19 -2.49 25.73
N GLU A 93 1.07 -3.12 26.01
CA GLU A 93 -0.22 -2.86 25.39
C GLU A 93 -0.54 -1.36 25.41
N GLY A 94 -1.05 -0.83 24.31
CA GLY A 94 -1.27 0.61 24.12
C GLY A 94 -0.13 1.38 23.44
N GLN A 95 1.08 0.81 23.33
CA GLN A 95 2.03 1.20 22.27
C GLN A 95 1.85 0.34 21.01
N SER A 96 1.44 -0.92 21.22
CA SER A 96 1.00 -1.89 20.20
C SER A 96 -0.26 -2.59 20.69
N ASP A 97 -0.98 -3.24 19.78
CA ASP A 97 -2.22 -3.98 20.05
C ASP A 97 -2.01 -5.25 20.90
N VAL A 98 -0.75 -5.64 21.10
CA VAL A 98 -0.31 -6.71 22.02
C VAL A 98 0.88 -6.24 22.87
N SER A 99 0.98 -6.76 24.10
CA SER A 99 2.21 -6.68 24.92
C SER A 99 3.10 -7.91 24.68
N GLY A 100 4.42 -7.73 24.70
CA GLY A 100 5.35 -8.84 24.53
C GLY A 100 6.80 -8.39 24.34
N GLU A 101 7.69 -9.31 23.96
CA GLU A 101 9.05 -8.98 23.54
C GLU A 101 9.14 -8.94 22.00
N VAL A 102 9.84 -7.94 21.45
CA VAL A 102 10.07 -7.83 20.01
C VAL A 102 11.16 -8.81 19.59
N ILE A 103 10.78 -10.04 19.27
CA ILE A 103 11.72 -11.13 18.90
C ILE A 103 12.50 -10.81 17.62
N LYS A 104 11.86 -10.17 16.62
CA LYS A 104 12.51 -9.71 15.39
C LYS A 104 11.72 -8.59 14.72
N ILE A 105 12.40 -7.77 13.91
CA ILE A 105 11.78 -6.82 12.97
C ILE A 105 12.05 -7.34 11.56
N LEU A 106 10.98 -7.60 10.78
CA LEU A 106 11.06 -8.27 9.47
C LEU A 106 11.19 -7.32 8.27
N ARG A 107 11.24 -6.00 8.51
CA ARG A 107 11.26 -4.94 7.49
C ARG A 107 12.21 -3.81 7.86
N GLU A 108 12.86 -3.22 6.86
CA GLU A 108 13.76 -2.08 7.03
C GLU A 108 13.06 -0.72 6.86
N ASP A 109 13.70 0.34 7.36
CA ASP A 109 13.18 1.71 7.34
C ASP A 109 13.11 2.27 5.90
N GLY A 110 11.98 2.06 5.23
CA GLY A 110 11.76 2.42 3.82
C GLY A 110 11.16 1.29 2.97
N ASP A 111 11.05 0.08 3.49
CA ASP A 111 10.44 -1.05 2.77
C ASP A 111 8.97 -0.76 2.42
N PRO A 112 8.49 -1.12 1.21
CA PRO A 112 7.07 -1.12 0.91
C PRO A 112 6.34 -2.20 1.72
N VAL A 113 5.13 -1.88 2.18
CA VAL A 113 4.25 -2.79 2.95
C VAL A 113 2.79 -2.63 2.53
N GLY A 114 2.01 -3.71 2.69
CA GLY A 114 0.60 -3.82 2.30
C GLY A 114 0.40 -4.24 0.84
#